data_AF-A0A2M7KVG6-F1
#
_entry.id   AF-A0A2M7KVG6-F1
#
_cell.length_a   1.000
_cell.length_b   1.000
_cell.length_c   1.000
_cell.angle_alpha   90.00
_cell.angle_beta   90.00
_cell.angle_gamma   90.00
#
_symmetry.space_group_name_H-M   'P 1'
#
loop_
_entity.id
_entity.type
_entity.pdbx_description
1 polymer ?
#
loop_
_entity_poly.entity_id
_entity_poly.type
_entity_poly.pdbx_seq_one_letter_code
_entity_poly.pdbx_strand_id
1 'polypeptide(L)'
;PEPSSEEDELLNISEKTVSELLAKMKIEAKLSVSYGEADEDGHRPVCVELHGDDLSILIGHRAEILNALQYIVNLIVSKQLERWVQIVVDVEGYRSRREA
;
A
#
# COMPACT_ATOMS: atom_id res chain seq x y z
N PRO A 1 -22.00 -7.85 8.84
CA PRO A 1 -20.63 -8.27 9.21
C PRO A 1 -19.82 -7.04 9.59
N GLU A 2 -19.69 -6.79 10.89
CA GLU A 2 -18.76 -5.76 11.37
C GLU A 2 -17.34 -6.26 11.05
N PRO A 3 -16.44 -5.41 10.50
CA PRO A 3 -15.05 -5.80 10.31
C PRO A 3 -14.49 -6.26 11.66
N SER A 4 -13.80 -7.39 11.66
CA SER A 4 -13.20 -7.89 12.90
C SER A 4 -12.11 -6.90 13.35
N SER A 5 -11.94 -6.67 14.65
CA SER A 5 -11.02 -5.64 15.17
C SER A 5 -9.57 -5.76 14.67
N GLU A 6 -9.15 -6.98 14.28
CA GLU A 6 -7.84 -7.26 13.67
C GLU A 6 -7.72 -6.73 12.23
N GLU A 7 -8.82 -6.68 11.49
CA GLU A 7 -8.84 -6.17 10.13
C GLU A 7 -8.70 -4.66 10.10
N ASP A 8 -9.37 -3.96 11.01
CA ASP A 8 -9.24 -2.53 11.18
C ASP A 8 -7.83 -2.15 11.66
N GLU A 9 -7.25 -2.97 12.54
CA GLU A 9 -5.87 -2.80 13.00
C GLU A 9 -4.87 -2.92 11.85
N LEU A 10 -5.01 -3.92 10.98
CA LEU A 10 -4.14 -4.11 9.82
C LEU A 10 -4.21 -2.92 8.84
N LEU A 11 -5.41 -2.43 8.55
CA LEU A 11 -5.59 -1.26 7.66
C LEU A 11 -4.94 -0.02 8.26
N ASN A 12 -5.15 0.23 9.56
CA ASN A 12 -4.57 1.38 10.27
C ASN A 12 -3.04 1.32 10.34
N ILE A 13 -2.45 0.14 10.60
CA ILE A 13 -1.00 -0.06 10.60
C ILE A 13 -0.42 0.18 9.20
N SER A 14 -1.10 -0.31 8.16
CA SER A 14 -0.67 -0.13 6.77
C SER A 14 -0.71 1.35 6.38
N GLU A 15 -1.81 2.04 6.67
CA GLU A 15 -1.96 3.49 6.41
C GLU A 15 -0.87 4.29 7.11
N LYS A 16 -0.68 4.07 8.41
CA LYS A 16 0.33 4.78 9.20
C LYS A 16 1.74 4.52 8.68
N THR A 17 2.07 3.28 8.34
CA THR A 17 3.39 2.90 7.83
C THR A 17 3.71 3.63 6.53
N VAL A 18 2.76 3.64 5.58
CA VAL A 18 2.97 4.33 4.28
C VAL A 18 3.02 5.84 4.48
N SER A 19 2.13 6.41 5.29
CA SER A 19 2.09 7.84 5.59
C SER A 19 3.39 8.33 6.22
N GLU A 20 3.92 7.62 7.23
CA GLU A 20 5.20 7.97 7.85
C GLU A 20 6.38 7.89 6.87
N LEU A 21 6.37 6.90 5.97
CA LEU A 21 7.43 6.73 4.98
C LEU A 21 7.41 7.88 3.95
N LEU A 22 6.24 8.23 3.43
CA LEU A 22 6.07 9.36 2.51
C LEU A 22 6.44 10.69 3.17
N ALA A 23 6.06 10.90 4.43
CA ALA A 23 6.44 12.08 5.19
C ALA A 23 7.96 12.20 5.34
N LYS A 24 8.68 11.09 5.61
CA LYS A 24 10.15 11.08 5.66
C LYS A 24 10.80 11.35 4.30
N MET A 25 10.13 10.99 3.22
CA MET A 25 10.54 11.31 1.85
C MET A 25 10.17 12.75 1.44
N LYS A 26 9.44 13.49 2.29
CA LYS A 26 8.89 14.84 2.03
C LYS A 26 7.93 14.87 0.83
N ILE A 27 7.12 13.82 0.70
CA ILE A 27 6.12 13.70 -0.36
C ILE A 27 4.73 13.90 0.26
N GLU A 28 3.99 14.86 -0.26
CA GLU A 28 2.60 15.12 0.12
C GLU A 28 1.67 14.26 -0.74
N ALA A 29 0.99 13.30 -0.12
CA ALA A 29 0.02 12.44 -0.78
C ALA A 29 -1.17 12.19 0.15
N LYS A 30 -2.37 12.10 -0.42
CA LYS A 30 -3.53 11.53 0.24
C LYS A 30 -3.50 10.02 0.04
N LEU A 31 -3.85 9.29 1.09
CA LEU A 31 -3.84 7.83 1.09
C LEU A 31 -5.27 7.32 1.24
N SER A 32 -5.57 6.19 0.62
CA SER A 32 -6.78 5.42 0.89
C SER A 32 -6.40 3.96 0.98
N VAL A 33 -6.82 3.31 2.07
CA VAL A 33 -6.47 1.92 2.37
C VAL A 33 -7.73 1.08 2.40
N SER A 34 -7.71 -0.05 1.70
CA SER A 34 -8.84 -0.96 1.61
C SER A 34 -8.37 -2.40 1.43
N TYR A 35 -9.26 -3.36 1.60
CA TYR A 35 -8.97 -4.74 1.19
C TYR A 35 -9.24 -4.92 -0.30
N GLY A 36 -8.32 -5.58 -0.98
CA GLY A 36 -8.53 -6.08 -2.33
C GLY A 36 -9.38 -7.34 -2.36
N GLU A 37 -9.58 -7.87 -3.56
CA GLU A 37 -10.26 -9.15 -3.76
C GLU A 37 -9.47 -10.29 -3.13
N ALA A 38 -10.19 -11.26 -2.55
CA ALA A 38 -9.57 -12.45 -2.01
C ALA A 38 -9.05 -13.33 -3.15
N ASP A 39 -7.84 -13.84 -3.00
CA ASP A 39 -7.29 -14.84 -3.92
C ASP A 39 -7.98 -16.22 -3.74
N GLU A 40 -7.58 -17.22 -4.52
CA GLU A 40 -8.19 -18.57 -4.49
C GLU A 40 -8.12 -19.23 -3.10
N ASP A 41 -7.10 -18.85 -2.31
CA ASP A 41 -6.87 -19.33 -0.96
C ASP A 41 -7.60 -18.50 0.13
N GLY A 42 -8.39 -17.48 -0.26
CA GLY A 42 -9.14 -16.61 0.64
C GLY A 42 -8.33 -15.48 1.28
N HIS A 43 -7.06 -15.32 0.91
CA HIS A 43 -6.20 -14.23 1.37
C HIS A 43 -6.57 -12.91 0.70
N ARG A 44 -6.84 -11.87 1.49
CA ARG A 44 -7.10 -10.52 0.98
C ARG A 44 -5.85 -9.64 1.08
N PRO A 45 -5.34 -9.08 -0.03
CA PRO A 45 -4.29 -8.09 0.04
C PRO A 45 -4.84 -6.77 0.60
N VAL A 46 -3.97 -5.99 1.21
CA VAL A 46 -4.25 -4.60 1.59
C VAL A 46 -3.83 -3.70 0.44
N CYS A 47 -4.78 -3.00 -0.16
CA CYS A 47 -4.56 -2.06 -1.24
C CYS A 47 -4.39 -0.65 -0.65
N VAL A 48 -3.29 0.00 -1.00
CA VAL A 48 -2.99 1.39 -0.65
C VAL A 48 -2.95 2.21 -1.93
N GLU A 49 -3.90 3.11 -2.07
CA GLU A 49 -3.94 4.07 -3.16
C GLU A 49 -3.39 5.42 -2.72
N LEU A 50 -2.48 5.95 -3.54
CA LEU A 50 -1.88 7.26 -3.35
C LEU A 50 -2.43 8.25 -4.39
N HIS A 51 -2.90 9.40 -3.90
CA HIS A 51 -3.51 10.48 -4.67
C HIS A 51 -2.84 11.81 -4.37
N GLY A 52 -2.57 12.65 -5.36
CA GLY A 52 -1.92 13.96 -5.15
C GLY A 52 -1.35 14.55 -6.43
N ASP A 53 -0.99 15.84 -6.38
CA ASP A 53 -0.66 16.61 -7.58
C ASP A 53 0.71 16.28 -8.20
N ASP A 54 1.67 15.76 -7.41
CA ASP A 54 3.07 15.54 -7.84
C ASP A 54 3.62 14.16 -7.44
N LEU A 55 2.87 13.09 -7.74
CA LEU A 55 3.27 11.70 -7.39
C LEU A 55 4.08 10.99 -8.48
N SER A 56 4.42 11.68 -9.57
CA SER A 56 5.22 11.13 -10.67
C SER A 56 6.59 10.59 -10.22
N ILE A 57 7.17 11.19 -9.16
CA ILE A 57 8.40 10.71 -8.53
C ILE A 57 8.24 9.34 -7.86
N LEU A 58 7.06 9.02 -7.33
CA LEU A 58 6.80 7.72 -6.69
C LEU A 58 6.70 6.59 -7.71
N ILE A 59 6.39 6.91 -8.96
CA ILE A 59 6.38 5.93 -10.05
C ILE A 59 7.85 5.53 -10.36
N GLY A 60 8.73 6.51 -10.59
CA GLY A 60 10.12 6.25 -10.98
C GLY A 60 10.27 5.63 -12.38
N HIS A 61 11.51 5.32 -12.81
CA HIS A 61 11.71 4.71 -14.13
C HIS A 61 11.22 3.25 -14.11
N ARG A 62 10.31 2.90 -15.02
CA ARG A 62 9.70 1.56 -15.11
C ARG A 62 9.09 1.05 -13.80
N ALA A 63 8.54 1.92 -12.96
CA ALA A 63 7.95 1.57 -11.66
C ALA A 63 8.96 1.21 -10.54
N GLU A 64 10.25 1.53 -10.68
CA GLU A 64 11.27 1.11 -9.72
C GLU A 64 11.03 1.64 -8.30
N ILE A 65 10.64 2.92 -8.16
CA ILE A 65 10.41 3.56 -6.87
C ILE A 65 9.14 3.00 -6.24
N LEU A 66 8.08 2.83 -7.03
CA LEU A 66 6.82 2.26 -6.58
C LEU A 66 7.00 0.83 -6.06
N ASN A 67 7.78 0.01 -6.77
CA ASN A 67 8.09 -1.35 -6.36
C ASN A 67 8.96 -1.39 -5.10
N ALA A 68 9.95 -0.50 -4.98
CA ALA A 68 10.77 -0.40 -3.77
C ALA A 68 9.94 0.05 -2.56
N LEU A 69 9.06 1.03 -2.74
CA LEU A 69 8.13 1.50 -1.71
C LEU A 69 7.24 0.35 -1.22
N GLN A 70 6.58 -0.34 -2.15
CA GLN A 70 5.75 -1.50 -1.83
C GLN A 70 6.53 -2.58 -1.07
N TYR A 71 7.76 -2.89 -1.51
CA TYR A 71 8.60 -3.89 -0.86
C TYR A 71 8.93 -3.51 0.60
N ILE A 72 9.36 -2.27 0.83
CA ILE A 72 9.69 -1.79 2.18
C ILE A 72 8.46 -1.82 3.09
N VAL A 73 7.31 -1.38 2.60
CA VAL A 73 6.05 -1.38 3.36
C VAL A 73 5.65 -2.79 3.75
N ASN A 74 5.71 -3.74 2.81
CA ASN A 74 5.45 -5.16 3.08
C ASN A 74 6.35 -5.71 4.21
N LEU A 75 7.64 -5.39 4.17
CA LEU A 75 8.60 -5.81 5.20
C LEU A 75 8.29 -5.21 6.56
N ILE A 76 7.97 -3.90 6.63
CA ILE A 76 7.68 -3.23 7.89
C ILE A 76 6.42 -3.80 8.53
N VAL A 77 5.32 -3.90 7.77
CA VAL A 77 4.04 -4.36 8.30
C VAL A 77 4.09 -5.85 8.66
N SER A 78 4.67 -6.69 7.80
CA SER A 78 4.81 -8.12 8.11
C SER A 78 5.64 -8.36 9.38
N LYS A 79 6.68 -7.53 9.60
CA LYS A 79 7.49 -7.60 10.82
C LYS A 79 6.72 -7.12 12.05
N GLN A 80 5.92 -6.06 11.94
CA GLN A 80 5.14 -5.54 13.08
C GLN A 80 4.04 -6.50 13.54
N LEU A 81 3.45 -7.23 12.59
CA LEU A 81 2.34 -8.15 12.86
C LEU A 81 2.78 -9.61 13.04
N GLU A 82 4.08 -9.89 12.94
CA GLU A 82 4.67 -11.24 13.03
C GLU A 82 4.00 -12.29 12.11
N ARG A 83 3.41 -11.83 11.00
CA ARG A 83 2.74 -12.66 9.99
C ARG A 83 2.97 -12.10 8.60
N TRP A 84 2.86 -12.96 7.59
CA TRP A 84 2.93 -12.50 6.21
C TRP A 84 1.68 -11.68 5.86
N VAL A 85 1.89 -10.49 5.32
CA VAL A 85 0.84 -9.59 4.85
C VAL A 85 1.19 -9.12 3.45
N GLN A 86 0.26 -9.26 2.52
CA GLN A 86 0.40 -8.73 1.17
C GLN A 86 -0.16 -7.31 1.09
N ILE A 87 0.72 -6.34 0.85
CA ILE A 87 0.37 -4.94 0.63
C ILE A 87 0.68 -4.59 -0.83
N VAL A 88 -0.31 -4.02 -1.50
CA VAL A 88 -0.19 -3.51 -2.86
C VAL A 88 -0.28 -1.99 -2.81
N VAL A 89 0.72 -1.31 -3.35
CA VAL A 89 0.74 0.16 -3.42
C VAL A 89 0.56 0.56 -4.88
N ASP A 90 -0.39 1.46 -5.12
CA ASP A 90 -0.65 2.05 -6.43
C ASP A 90 -0.74 3.58 -6.36
N VAL A 91 -0.40 4.22 -7.47
CA VAL A 91 -0.39 5.69 -7.62
C VAL A 91 -1.34 6.03 -8.75
N GLU A 92 -2.48 6.63 -8.42
CA GLU A 92 -3.50 7.10 -9.37
C GLU A 92 -3.88 6.08 -10.48
N GLY A 93 -3.89 4.77 -10.22
CA GLY A 93 -4.18 3.77 -11.27
C GLY A 93 -3.02 3.49 -12.22
N TYR A 94 -1.78 3.82 -11.85
CA TYR A 94 -0.60 3.62 -12.70
C TYR A 94 -0.39 2.15 -13.06
N ARG A 95 -0.59 1.24 -12.10
CA ARG A 95 -0.45 -0.21 -12.36
C ARG A 95 -1.45 -0.68 -13.41
N SER A 96 -2.72 -0.33 -13.28
CA SER A 96 -3.78 -0.69 -14.23
C SER A 96 -3.54 -0.14 -15.64
N ARG A 97 -2.92 1.05 -15.77
CA ARG A 97 -2.56 1.64 -17.07
C ARG A 97 -1.38 0.94 -17.76
N ARG A 98 -0.54 0.21 -17.03
CA ARG A 98 0.61 -0.53 -17.60
C ARG A 98 0.28 -1.94 -18.06
N GLU A 99 -0.76 -2.52 -17.50
CA GLU A 99 -1.23 -3.87 -17.84
C GLU A 99 -2.27 -3.85 -18.98
N ALA A 100 -2.82 -2.68 -19.30
CA ALA A 100 -3.75 -2.43 -20.41
C ALA A 100 -3.08 -2.25 -21.78
#